data_AF-A0AAN0R4M0-F1
#
_entry.id   AF-A0AAN0R4M0-F1
#
_cell.length_a   1.000
_cell.length_b   1.000
_cell.length_c   1.000
_cell.angle_alpha   90.00
_cell.angle_beta   90.00
_cell.angle_gamma   90.00
#
_symmetry.space_group_name_H-M   'P 1'
#
loop_
_entity.id
_entity.type
_entity.pdbx_description
1 polymer ?
#
loop_
_entity_poly.entity_id
_entity_poly.type
_entity_poly.pdbx_seq_one_letter_code
_entity_poly.pdbx_strand_id
1 'polypeptide(L)'
;MLHRTFTAELHCQHGRVGVVETPLAAHPLYAADQDGWLCTEDYRGATLSFRPITFEFVFIEEKHDRTLYRIQCADTWEYRGARLQQNKNGWLGLYGTHVAGRIIDALNPVNLLPTRQTIWKIETLQPWDGDIQSAENIEFYLRDKDGYRVAHIKSVYTRNKPHLHHWFLNAGNMDGEILRFQLRNITVA
;
A
#
# COMPACT_ATOMS: atom_id res chain seq x y z
N MET A 1 -17.46 -3.17 6.87
CA MET A 1 -16.08 -3.71 7.01
C MET A 1 -15.84 -4.07 8.49
N LEU A 2 -14.68 -4.63 8.92
CA LEU A 2 -14.44 -4.93 10.35
C LEU A 2 -14.29 -3.65 11.20
N HIS A 3 -15.21 -3.35 12.11
CA HIS A 3 -15.14 -2.15 12.96
C HIS A 3 -14.21 -2.33 14.18
N ARG A 4 -12.96 -2.71 13.93
CA ARG A 4 -11.92 -2.95 14.94
C ARG A 4 -10.53 -2.89 14.32
N THR A 5 -9.49 -2.90 15.15
CA THR A 5 -8.11 -3.06 14.69
C THR A 5 -7.82 -4.52 14.38
N PHE A 6 -7.12 -4.76 13.26
CA PHE A 6 -6.69 -6.10 12.85
C PHE A 6 -5.45 -6.00 11.96
N THR A 7 -4.74 -7.11 11.80
CA THR A 7 -3.72 -7.26 10.76
C THR A 7 -4.23 -8.16 9.64
N ALA A 8 -3.80 -7.87 8.41
CA ALA A 8 -4.13 -8.69 7.26
C ALA A 8 -3.13 -8.44 6.12
N GLU A 9 -3.08 -9.38 5.20
CA GLU A 9 -2.47 -9.19 3.90
C GLU A 9 -3.48 -8.55 2.96
N LEU A 10 -3.00 -7.68 2.08
CA LEU A 10 -3.81 -7.07 1.04
C LEU A 10 -3.54 -7.79 -0.28
N HIS A 11 -4.56 -8.42 -0.86
CA HIS A 11 -4.49 -9.15 -2.13
C HIS A 11 -5.37 -8.48 -3.17
N CYS A 12 -5.02 -8.60 -4.45
CA CYS A 12 -5.86 -8.16 -5.56
C CYS A 12 -5.78 -9.14 -6.74
N GLN A 13 -6.36 -8.77 -7.89
CA GLN A 13 -6.32 -9.60 -9.11
C GLN A 13 -4.91 -9.90 -9.64
N HIS A 14 -3.86 -9.26 -9.10
CA HIS A 14 -2.46 -9.41 -9.49
C HIS A 14 -1.58 -9.97 -8.35
N GLY A 15 -2.19 -10.72 -7.44
CA GLY A 15 -1.53 -11.35 -6.30
C GLY A 15 -1.45 -10.46 -5.06
N ARG A 16 -0.49 -10.77 -4.19
CA ARG A 16 -0.30 -10.05 -2.92
C ARG A 16 0.31 -8.67 -3.14
N VAL A 17 -0.11 -7.69 -2.34
CA VAL A 17 0.54 -6.38 -2.25
C VAL A 17 1.77 -6.45 -1.36
N GLY A 18 2.87 -5.90 -1.85
CA GLY A 18 4.13 -5.80 -1.13
C GLY A 18 4.87 -4.52 -1.49
N VAL A 19 6.12 -4.44 -1.05
CA VAL A 19 7.04 -3.35 -1.39
C VAL A 19 8.12 -3.83 -2.34
N VAL A 20 8.63 -2.89 -3.13
CA VAL A 20 9.93 -3.06 -3.77
C VAL A 20 11.02 -2.96 -2.71
N GLU A 21 11.92 -3.93 -2.72
CA GLU A 21 13.11 -3.91 -1.87
C GLU A 21 14.29 -4.42 -2.68
N THR A 22 15.11 -3.49 -3.16
CA THR A 22 16.25 -3.80 -4.01
C THR A 22 17.51 -3.82 -3.15
N PRO A 23 18.27 -4.92 -3.08
CA PRO A 23 19.53 -4.92 -2.36
C PRO A 23 20.43 -3.81 -2.92
N LEU A 24 20.94 -2.93 -2.05
CA LEU A 24 21.79 -1.80 -2.45
C LEU A 24 23.00 -2.26 -3.29
N ALA A 25 23.51 -3.45 -2.98
CA ALA A 25 24.62 -4.09 -3.69
C ALA A 25 24.26 -4.60 -5.09
N ALA A 26 22.98 -4.89 -5.36
CA ALA A 26 22.53 -5.37 -6.67
C ALA A 26 22.32 -4.19 -7.64
N HIS A 27 21.65 -3.11 -7.20
CA HIS A 27 21.41 -1.94 -8.04
C HIS A 27 21.32 -0.63 -7.23
N PRO A 28 22.45 0.02 -6.88
CA PRO A 28 22.48 1.14 -5.93
C PRO A 28 21.70 2.38 -6.38
N LEU A 29 21.68 2.69 -7.69
CA LEU A 29 20.88 3.80 -8.24
C LEU A 29 19.39 3.46 -8.34
N TYR A 30 19.03 2.18 -8.33
CA TYR A 30 17.66 1.69 -8.50
C TYR A 30 16.94 1.58 -7.15
N ALA A 31 17.67 1.10 -6.13
CA ALA A 31 17.21 1.00 -4.75
C ALA A 31 16.77 2.36 -4.18
N ALA A 32 17.56 3.42 -4.42
CA ALA A 32 17.26 4.76 -3.91
C ALA A 32 15.94 5.35 -4.44
N ASP A 33 15.58 5.05 -5.70
CA ASP A 33 14.45 5.67 -6.38
C ASP A 33 13.12 4.88 -6.18
N GLN A 34 13.19 3.55 -6.01
CA GLN A 34 11.98 2.69 -6.05
C GLN A 34 11.65 1.96 -4.75
N ASP A 35 12.59 1.77 -3.82
CA ASP A 35 12.34 0.95 -2.63
C ASP A 35 11.22 1.52 -1.76
N GLY A 36 10.41 0.65 -1.15
CA GLY A 36 9.26 1.05 -0.33
C GLY A 36 8.03 1.54 -1.11
N TRP A 37 8.09 1.59 -2.45
CA TRP A 37 6.88 1.77 -3.27
C TRP A 37 6.08 0.48 -3.29
N LEU A 38 4.76 0.60 -3.24
CA LEU A 38 3.90 -0.57 -3.30
C LEU A 38 3.76 -1.10 -4.72
N CYS A 39 3.86 -2.42 -4.84
CA CYS A 39 3.63 -3.18 -6.08
C CYS A 39 2.86 -4.48 -5.77
N THR A 40 2.46 -5.19 -6.82
CA THR A 40 1.83 -6.51 -6.70
C THR A 40 2.81 -7.62 -7.08
N GLU A 41 2.57 -8.81 -6.56
CA GLU A 41 3.40 -10.02 -6.76
C GLU A 41 3.57 -10.39 -8.24
N ASP A 42 2.48 -10.44 -9.02
CA ASP A 42 2.50 -10.95 -10.40
C ASP A 42 3.32 -10.10 -11.37
N TYR A 43 3.38 -8.79 -11.16
CA TYR A 43 4.02 -7.85 -12.09
C TYR A 43 5.51 -7.59 -11.82
N ARG A 44 6.11 -8.31 -10.87
CA ARG A 44 7.56 -8.23 -10.58
C ARG A 44 8.38 -9.39 -11.18
N GLY A 45 7.74 -10.50 -11.56
CA GLY A 45 8.41 -11.66 -12.14
C GLY A 45 9.51 -12.24 -11.25
N ALA A 46 10.48 -12.98 -11.82
CA ALA A 46 11.58 -13.63 -11.09
C ALA A 46 12.70 -12.67 -10.60
N THR A 47 12.43 -11.36 -10.48
CA THR A 47 13.43 -10.38 -10.03
C THR A 47 13.46 -10.31 -8.50
N LEU A 48 14.66 -10.26 -7.93
CA LEU A 48 14.98 -10.39 -6.50
C LEU A 48 14.51 -9.21 -5.61
N SER A 49 13.41 -8.52 -5.92
CA SER A 49 13.03 -7.28 -5.21
C SER A 49 11.53 -7.09 -4.98
N PHE A 50 10.86 -8.14 -4.50
CA PHE A 50 9.51 -8.04 -3.94
C PHE A 50 9.52 -8.54 -2.50
N ARG A 51 8.96 -7.76 -1.59
CA ARG A 51 8.71 -8.20 -0.23
C ARG A 51 7.22 -8.12 0.10
N PRO A 52 6.59 -9.26 0.40
CA PRO A 52 5.20 -9.26 0.85
C PRO A 52 5.05 -8.51 2.17
N ILE A 53 3.96 -7.75 2.31
CA ILE A 53 3.68 -6.96 3.52
C ILE A 53 2.41 -7.46 4.20
N THR A 54 2.46 -7.54 5.52
CA THR A 54 1.26 -7.58 6.38
C THR A 54 0.98 -6.17 6.87
N PHE A 55 -0.26 -5.73 6.73
CA PHE A 55 -0.71 -4.41 7.12
C PHE A 55 -1.53 -4.51 8.41
N GLU A 56 -1.35 -3.53 9.29
CA GLU A 56 -2.24 -3.24 10.40
C GLU A 56 -3.25 -2.17 9.96
N PHE A 57 -4.53 -2.51 10.12
CA PHE A 57 -5.67 -1.64 9.87
C PHE A 57 -6.20 -1.16 11.20
N VAL A 58 -5.99 0.10 11.53
CA VAL A 58 -6.49 0.73 12.75
C VAL A 58 -7.80 1.44 12.42
N PHE A 59 -8.91 0.89 12.91
CA PHE A 59 -10.25 1.45 12.69
C PHE A 59 -10.36 2.87 13.25
N ILE A 60 -10.97 3.77 12.47
CA ILE A 60 -11.26 5.15 12.88
C ILE A 60 -12.76 5.31 13.13
N GLU A 61 -13.55 5.18 12.07
CA GLU A 61 -15.00 5.35 12.09
C GLU A 61 -15.64 4.74 10.84
N GLU A 62 -16.95 4.60 10.86
CA GLU A 62 -17.75 4.35 9.67
C GLU A 62 -18.49 5.63 9.27
N LYS A 63 -18.45 5.97 7.98
CA LYS A 63 -19.10 7.16 7.45
C LYS A 63 -19.82 6.82 6.15
N HIS A 64 -21.16 6.83 6.21
CA HIS A 64 -22.05 6.43 5.11
C HIS A 64 -21.78 4.97 4.68
N ASP A 65 -21.35 4.76 3.44
CA ASP A 65 -21.08 3.48 2.80
C ASP A 65 -19.61 3.05 2.93
N ARG A 66 -18.82 3.72 3.78
CA ARG A 66 -17.37 3.54 3.85
C ARG A 66 -16.86 3.42 5.27
N THR A 67 -15.93 2.50 5.44
CA THR A 67 -15.20 2.33 6.69
C THR A 67 -13.82 2.97 6.57
N LEU A 68 -13.45 3.80 7.55
CA LEU A 68 -12.21 4.57 7.53
C LEU A 68 -11.16 3.92 8.44
N TYR A 69 -9.94 3.79 7.93
CA TYR A 69 -8.80 3.21 8.63
C TYR A 69 -7.56 4.08 8.51
N ARG A 70 -6.69 3.97 9.51
CA ARG A 70 -5.25 4.20 9.31
C ARG A 70 -4.61 2.86 8.97
N ILE A 71 -3.71 2.85 7.99
CA ILE A 71 -3.05 1.63 7.54
C ILE A 71 -1.54 1.80 7.70
N GLN A 72 -0.89 0.82 8.32
CA GLN A 72 0.56 0.79 8.52
C GLN A 72 1.11 -0.63 8.39
N CYS A 73 2.42 -0.82 8.28
CA CYS A 73 3.03 -2.14 8.22
C CYS A 73 3.16 -2.78 9.61
N ALA A 74 2.74 -4.04 9.73
CA ALA A 74 2.79 -4.82 10.95
C ALA A 74 4.14 -5.57 11.15
N ASP A 75 4.64 -6.26 10.13
CA ASP A 75 5.54 -7.42 10.34
C ASP A 75 6.90 -7.42 9.64
N THR A 76 7.46 -6.28 9.24
CA THR A 76 8.85 -6.26 8.72
C THR A 76 9.72 -5.28 9.48
N TRP A 77 10.88 -5.73 9.97
CA TRP A 77 11.75 -4.90 10.83
C TRP A 77 12.14 -3.56 10.18
N GLU A 78 12.35 -3.53 8.85
CA GLU A 78 12.67 -2.32 8.09
C GLU A 78 11.49 -1.35 7.92
N TYR A 79 10.25 -1.83 7.97
CA TYR A 79 9.05 -1.00 7.73
C TYR A 79 8.06 -1.00 8.91
N ARG A 80 8.41 -1.57 10.06
CA ARG A 80 7.47 -1.76 11.18
C ARG A 80 6.93 -0.42 11.67
N GLY A 81 5.63 -0.20 11.52
CA GLY A 81 4.97 1.06 11.87
C GLY A 81 5.14 2.17 10.82
N ALA A 82 5.81 1.90 9.69
CA ALA A 82 5.75 2.75 8.51
C ALA A 82 4.31 2.77 7.99
N ARG A 83 3.82 3.97 7.69
CA ARG A 83 2.42 4.21 7.32
C ARG A 83 2.25 4.08 5.83
N LEU A 84 1.12 3.52 5.41
CA LEU A 84 0.68 3.63 4.02
C LEU A 84 0.37 5.09 3.72
N GLN A 85 1.13 5.69 2.81
CA GLN A 85 0.91 7.06 2.37
C GLN A 85 1.04 7.17 0.86
N GLN A 86 0.64 8.34 0.39
CA GLN A 86 0.67 8.77 -0.98
C GLN A 86 1.59 9.99 -1.13
N ASN A 87 2.45 10.00 -2.14
CA ASN A 87 3.21 11.21 -2.50
C ASN A 87 2.36 12.19 -3.34
N LYS A 88 2.90 13.37 -3.65
CA LYS A 88 2.20 14.42 -4.42
C LYS A 88 1.70 13.98 -5.80
N ASN A 89 2.27 12.92 -6.37
CA ASN A 89 1.90 12.40 -7.69
C ASN A 89 0.97 11.18 -7.61
N GLY A 90 0.47 10.87 -6.42
CA GLY A 90 -0.48 9.79 -6.22
C GLY A 90 0.13 8.42 -5.89
N TRP A 91 1.45 8.27 -5.98
CA TRP A 91 2.13 6.98 -5.80
C TRP A 91 2.12 6.52 -4.36
N LEU A 92 1.84 5.23 -4.16
CA LEU A 92 1.70 4.63 -2.85
C LEU A 92 2.99 3.98 -2.39
N GLY A 93 3.28 4.13 -1.10
CA GLY A 93 4.42 3.51 -0.44
C GLY A 93 4.27 3.45 1.07
N LEU A 94 5.22 2.79 1.71
CA LEU A 94 5.37 2.77 3.16
C LEU A 94 6.38 3.84 3.60
N TYR A 95 5.94 4.77 4.45
CA TYR A 95 6.74 5.90 4.93
C TYR A 95 6.89 5.86 6.45
N GLY A 96 8.13 5.89 6.93
CA GLY A 96 8.46 5.86 8.37
C GLY A 96 9.86 6.41 8.64
N THR A 97 10.08 6.92 9.85
CA THR A 97 11.33 7.59 10.27
C THR A 97 12.53 6.66 10.37
N HIS A 98 12.30 5.35 10.48
CA HIS A 98 13.33 4.31 10.62
C HIS A 98 13.60 3.55 9.32
N VAL A 99 12.88 3.84 8.23
CA VAL A 99 13.08 3.19 6.93
C VAL A 99 14.38 3.74 6.32
N ALA A 100 15.43 2.91 6.27
CA ALA A 100 16.74 3.29 5.74
C ALA A 100 16.62 3.66 4.24
N GLY A 101 17.25 4.77 3.84
CA GLY A 101 17.24 5.25 2.44
C GLY A 101 16.31 6.44 2.15
N ARG A 102 15.44 6.84 3.09
CA ARG A 102 14.51 7.98 2.89
C ARG A 102 14.49 9.01 4.02
N ILE A 103 15.65 9.18 4.67
CA ILE A 103 15.89 10.20 5.71
C ILE A 103 15.55 11.62 5.21
N ILE A 104 15.59 11.88 3.89
CA ILE A 104 15.40 13.23 3.34
C ILE A 104 13.94 13.72 3.47
N ASP A 105 12.92 12.84 3.42
CA ASP A 105 11.51 13.23 3.63
C ASP A 105 11.06 13.09 5.11
N ALA A 106 11.74 12.25 5.89
CA ALA A 106 11.47 12.01 7.31
C ALA A 106 11.92 13.16 8.24
N LEU A 107 12.77 14.06 7.75
CA LEU A 107 13.27 15.22 8.49
C LEU A 107 12.29 16.41 8.50
N ASN A 108 11.13 16.30 7.86
CA ASN A 108 10.09 17.33 7.98
C ASN A 108 9.14 16.99 9.16
N PRO A 109 9.21 17.71 10.29
CA PRO A 109 8.42 17.40 11.49
C PRO A 109 6.90 17.50 11.28
N VAL A 110 6.45 18.15 10.20
CA VAL A 110 5.04 18.20 9.81
C VAL A 110 4.51 16.82 9.38
N ASN A 111 5.38 15.93 8.88
CA ASN A 111 5.03 14.56 8.50
C ASN A 111 4.92 13.61 9.71
N LEU A 112 5.35 14.04 10.91
CA LEU A 112 5.27 13.25 12.14
C LEU A 112 3.88 13.32 12.80
N LEU A 113 3.14 14.41 12.57
CA LEU A 113 1.77 14.53 13.06
C LEU A 113 0.85 13.60 12.24
N PRO A 114 -0.10 12.88 12.87
CA PRO A 114 -1.13 12.15 12.13
C PRO A 114 -2.00 13.16 11.37
N THR A 115 -1.61 13.49 10.14
CA THR A 115 -2.37 14.35 9.26
C THR A 115 -3.49 13.55 8.59
N ARG A 116 -4.54 14.23 8.11
CA ARG A 116 -5.63 13.60 7.33
C ARG A 116 -5.15 12.84 6.08
N GLN A 117 -3.88 12.96 5.71
CA GLN A 117 -3.25 12.24 4.59
C GLN A 117 -3.06 10.74 4.85
N THR A 118 -3.28 10.26 6.09
CA THR A 118 -3.13 8.83 6.42
C THR A 118 -4.46 8.09 6.57
N ILE A 119 -5.58 8.71 6.16
CA ILE A 119 -6.92 8.10 6.24
C ILE A 119 -7.21 7.41 4.91
N TRP A 120 -7.49 6.12 5.01
CA TRP A 120 -7.88 5.26 3.89
C TRP A 120 -9.33 4.83 4.07
N LYS A 121 -10.07 4.79 2.97
CA LYS A 121 -11.48 4.37 2.96
C LYS A 121 -11.59 3.01 2.30
N ILE A 122 -12.36 2.12 2.92
CA ILE A 122 -12.74 0.84 2.36
C ILE A 122 -14.22 0.92 1.96
N GLU A 123 -14.48 0.65 0.68
CA GLU A 123 -15.82 0.55 0.08
C GLU A 123 -16.01 -0.89 -0.40
N THR A 124 -16.84 -1.67 0.30
CA THR A 124 -17.12 -3.07 -0.08
C THR A 124 -17.96 -3.10 -1.35
N LEU A 125 -17.69 -4.06 -2.25
CA LEU A 125 -18.42 -4.17 -3.52
C LEU A 125 -19.78 -4.86 -3.38
N GLN A 126 -19.98 -5.52 -2.25
CA GLN A 126 -21.20 -6.19 -1.85
C GLN A 126 -21.59 -5.79 -0.42
N PRO A 127 -22.88 -5.90 -0.06
CA PRO A 127 -23.28 -5.93 1.33
C PRO A 127 -22.53 -7.03 2.08
N TRP A 128 -22.09 -6.72 3.30
CA TRP A 128 -21.40 -7.66 4.16
C TRP A 128 -21.86 -7.47 5.60
N ASP A 129 -22.10 -8.57 6.31
CA ASP A 129 -22.62 -8.62 7.68
C ASP A 129 -21.53 -8.39 8.75
N GLY A 130 -20.26 -8.33 8.36
CA GLY A 130 -19.14 -8.16 9.27
C GLY A 130 -18.63 -9.46 9.89
N ASP A 131 -19.10 -10.63 9.44
CA ASP A 131 -18.61 -11.92 9.92
C ASP A 131 -17.18 -12.18 9.43
N ILE A 132 -16.25 -12.24 10.37
CA ILE A 132 -14.83 -12.46 10.09
C ILE A 132 -14.56 -13.73 9.29
N GLN A 133 -15.37 -14.78 9.45
CA GLN A 133 -15.17 -16.04 8.72
C GLN A 133 -15.42 -15.88 7.21
N SER A 134 -16.20 -14.88 6.81
CA SER A 134 -16.47 -14.56 5.41
C SER A 134 -15.64 -13.38 4.88
N ALA A 135 -14.90 -12.68 5.75
CA ALA A 135 -14.18 -11.44 5.42
C ALA A 135 -13.22 -11.57 4.25
N GLU A 136 -12.55 -12.73 4.10
CA GLU A 136 -11.60 -12.94 3.00
C GLU A 136 -12.25 -13.04 1.61
N ASN A 137 -13.56 -13.29 1.56
CA ASN A 137 -14.32 -13.37 0.31
C ASN A 137 -14.93 -12.02 -0.07
N ILE A 138 -14.71 -10.99 0.75
CA ILE A 138 -15.27 -9.65 0.51
C ILE A 138 -14.30 -8.83 -0.32
N GLU A 139 -14.74 -8.49 -1.53
CA GLU A 139 -14.02 -7.57 -2.39
C GLU A 139 -14.32 -6.12 -1.98
N PHE A 140 -13.32 -5.27 -2.09
CA PHE A 140 -13.48 -3.85 -1.82
C PHE A 140 -12.57 -2.96 -2.67
N TYR A 141 -12.97 -1.70 -2.83
CA TYR A 141 -12.07 -0.65 -3.27
C TYR A 141 -11.38 -0.03 -2.07
N LEU A 142 -10.05 0.05 -2.14
CA LEU A 142 -9.27 0.95 -1.28
C LEU A 142 -9.26 2.33 -1.91
N ARG A 143 -9.53 3.37 -1.12
CA ARG A 143 -9.56 4.76 -1.59
C ARG A 143 -8.78 5.68 -0.69
N ASP A 144 -8.22 6.73 -1.28
CA ASP A 144 -7.57 7.80 -0.54
C ASP A 144 -8.58 8.76 0.12
N LYS A 145 -8.05 9.80 0.76
CA LYS A 145 -8.83 10.85 1.43
C LYS A 145 -9.74 11.64 0.47
N ASP A 146 -9.38 11.76 -0.81
CA ASP A 146 -10.16 12.50 -1.81
C ASP A 146 -11.15 11.59 -2.56
N GLY A 147 -11.05 10.27 -2.39
CA GLY A 147 -11.97 9.27 -2.93
C GLY A 147 -11.46 8.56 -4.19
N TYR A 148 -10.23 8.82 -4.62
CA TYR A 148 -9.56 8.09 -5.69
C TYR A 148 -9.35 6.64 -5.29
N ARG A 149 -9.73 5.73 -6.19
CA ARG A 149 -9.50 4.29 -6.01
C ARG A 149 -8.04 3.99 -6.28
N VAL A 150 -7.48 3.08 -5.49
CA VAL A 150 -6.15 2.57 -5.78
C VAL A 150 -6.18 1.81 -7.11
N ALA A 151 -5.22 2.14 -7.95
CA ALA A 151 -5.04 1.61 -9.29
C ALA A 151 -3.62 1.11 -9.47
N HIS A 152 -3.47 0.21 -10.43
CA HIS A 152 -2.22 -0.31 -10.91
C HIS A 152 -1.78 0.48 -12.14
N ILE A 153 -0.66 1.20 -12.02
CA ILE A 153 -0.17 2.09 -13.07
C ILE A 153 1.18 1.61 -13.59
N LYS A 154 1.32 1.58 -14.91
CA LYS A 154 2.59 1.32 -15.60
C LYS A 154 3.48 2.56 -15.52
N SER A 155 4.58 2.47 -14.78
CA SER A 155 5.64 3.46 -14.75
C SER A 155 6.77 3.07 -15.70
N VAL A 156 7.14 3.98 -16.60
CA VAL A 156 8.22 3.76 -17.57
C VAL A 156 9.45 4.54 -17.10
N TYR A 157 10.44 3.83 -16.58
CA TYR A 157 11.73 4.43 -16.26
C TYR A 157 12.63 4.44 -17.49
N THR A 158 13.06 5.63 -17.91
CA THR A 158 13.86 5.84 -19.14
C THR A 158 15.31 6.26 -18.87
N ARG A 159 15.74 6.29 -17.60
CA ARG A 159 16.98 6.97 -17.21
C ARG A 159 18.25 6.37 -17.82
N ASN A 160 18.28 5.08 -18.19
CA ASN A 160 19.29 4.42 -19.05
C ASN A 160 18.71 3.06 -19.53
N LYS A 161 18.79 2.72 -20.83
CA LYS A 161 18.20 1.54 -21.53
C LYS A 161 18.14 0.20 -20.73
N PRO A 162 17.27 -0.79 -21.07
CA PRO A 162 16.00 -0.78 -21.82
C PRO A 162 14.82 -0.33 -20.93
N HIS A 163 13.61 -0.19 -21.50
CA HIS A 163 12.41 0.20 -20.75
C HIS A 163 12.10 -0.82 -19.65
N LEU A 164 12.41 -0.47 -18.41
CA LEU A 164 11.93 -1.23 -17.27
C LEU A 164 10.52 -0.74 -16.96
N HIS A 165 9.56 -1.61 -17.25
CA HIS A 165 8.17 -1.40 -16.95
C HIS A 165 7.91 -1.83 -15.52
N HIS A 166 7.86 -0.87 -14.62
CA HIS A 166 7.49 -1.12 -13.25
C HIS A 166 6.02 -0.83 -13.08
N TRP A 167 5.35 -1.71 -12.36
CA TRP A 167 3.97 -1.47 -12.01
C TRP A 167 3.88 -1.18 -10.52
N PHE A 168 3.26 -0.04 -10.23
CA PHE A 168 3.15 0.50 -8.89
C PHE A 168 1.72 0.88 -8.60
N LEU A 169 1.39 0.93 -7.31
CA LEU A 169 0.09 1.38 -6.86
C LEU A 169 0.05 2.91 -6.85
N ASN A 170 -1.06 3.45 -7.32
CA ASN A 170 -1.36 4.89 -7.31
C ASN A 170 -2.81 5.10 -6.86
N ALA A 171 -3.11 6.21 -6.19
CA ALA A 171 -4.48 6.60 -5.86
C ALA A 171 -4.75 8.05 -6.27
N GLY A 172 -4.72 8.34 -7.56
CA GLY A 172 -4.90 9.68 -8.09
C GLY A 172 -5.58 9.69 -9.46
N ASN A 173 -5.30 10.73 -10.24
CA ASN A 173 -5.87 10.92 -11.58
C ASN A 173 -5.09 10.20 -12.70
N MET A 174 -4.16 9.30 -12.36
CA MET A 174 -3.38 8.59 -13.37
C MET A 174 -4.20 7.47 -14.01
N ASP A 175 -4.06 7.31 -15.33
CA ASP A 175 -4.69 6.22 -16.06
C ASP A 175 -4.05 4.87 -15.72
N GLY A 176 -4.87 3.93 -15.28
CA GLY A 176 -4.51 2.54 -15.12
C GLY A 176 -5.65 1.70 -14.58
N GLU A 177 -5.33 0.48 -14.17
CA GLU A 177 -6.34 -0.51 -13.82
C GLU A 177 -6.75 -0.37 -12.36
N ILE A 178 -8.04 -0.11 -12.10
CA ILE A 178 -8.56 -0.06 -10.73
C ILE A 178 -8.43 -1.44 -10.07
N LEU A 179 -7.84 -1.47 -8.88
CA LEU A 179 -7.64 -2.70 -8.13
C LEU A 179 -8.86 -3.02 -7.25
N ARG A 180 -9.27 -4.29 -7.28
CA ARG A 180 -10.24 -4.86 -6.33
C ARG A 180 -9.48 -5.67 -5.32
N PHE A 181 -9.62 -5.31 -4.06
CA PHE A 181 -8.84 -5.91 -2.99
C PHE A 181 -9.65 -6.91 -2.19
N GLN A 182 -8.94 -7.87 -1.63
CA GLN A 182 -9.42 -8.79 -0.60
C GLN A 182 -8.43 -8.79 0.55
N LEU A 183 -8.93 -9.06 1.76
CA LEU A 183 -8.08 -9.33 2.91
C LEU A 183 -7.77 -10.82 2.98
N ARG A 184 -6.55 -11.17 3.36
CA ARG A 184 -6.15 -12.57 3.65
C ARG A 184 -5.38 -12.63 4.96
N ASN A 185 -5.39 -13.81 5.59
CA ASN A 185 -4.65 -14.09 6.82
C ASN A 185 -4.98 -13.07 7.93
N ILE A 186 -6.28 -12.80 8.11
CA ILE A 186 -6.76 -11.80 9.05
C ILE A 186 -6.50 -12.26 10.48
N THR A 187 -5.82 -11.42 11.26
CA THR A 187 -5.63 -11.62 12.70
C THR A 187 -6.22 -10.44 13.45
N VAL A 188 -7.12 -10.73 14.40
CA VAL A 188 -7.71 -9.73 15.29
C VAL A 188 -6.99 -9.80 16.63
N ALA A 189 -6.60 -8.65 17.16
CA ALA A 189 -6.05 -8.52 18.51
C ALA A 189 -7.13 -8.68 19.59
#